data_AF-A0A060PNN2-F1
#
_entry.id   AF-A0A060PNN2-F1
#
_cell.length_a   1.000
_cell.length_b   1.000
_cell.length_c   1.000
_cell.angle_alpha   90.00
_cell.angle_beta   90.00
_cell.angle_gamma   90.00
#
_symmetry.space_group_name_H-M   'P 1'
#
loop_
_entity.id
_entity.type
_entity.pdbx_description
1 polymer ?
#
loop_
_entity_poly.entity_id
_entity_poly.type
_entity_poly.pdbx_seq_one_letter_code
_entity_poly.pdbx_strand_id
1 'polypeptide(L)'
;HIANGMFGLILVEPAGGLPRVDHEYYVMQGEFYTKGKTLAPGLQPLDASKLTGERPEYVVFNGKMGALLNEDTLKAKVGETVRLFVGNGGPNLISSFHVIGEILDTVYREGAIGNGTPAKNVQTTLIPAGGAAIVEMTMQVPGRFLLVDH
;
A
#
# COMPACT_ATOMS: atom_id res chain seq x y z
N HIS A 1 8.31 -17.63 -3.64
CA HIS A 1 7.38 -17.51 -2.51
C HIS A 1 6.75 -16.13 -2.44
N ILE A 2 7.52 -15.07 -2.15
CA ILE A 2 7.01 -13.68 -2.08
C ILE A 2 6.29 -13.27 -3.37
N ALA A 3 6.90 -13.46 -4.54
CA ALA A 3 6.29 -13.16 -5.85
C ALA A 3 5.00 -13.94 -6.18
N ASN A 4 4.63 -14.93 -5.36
CA ASN A 4 3.35 -15.64 -5.46
C ASN A 4 2.33 -15.18 -4.39
N GLY A 5 2.60 -14.09 -3.66
CA GLY A 5 1.69 -13.50 -2.68
C GLY A 5 1.92 -13.91 -1.22
N MET A 6 3.05 -14.56 -0.89
CA MET A 6 3.34 -14.98 0.50
C MET A 6 3.94 -13.82 1.32
N PHE A 7 3.15 -12.81 1.62
CA PHE A 7 3.52 -11.66 2.46
C PHE A 7 2.30 -11.12 3.22
N GLY A 8 2.56 -10.39 4.30
CA GLY A 8 1.53 -9.78 5.15
C GLY A 8 2.13 -8.74 6.08
N LEU A 9 1.29 -8.05 6.86
CA LEU A 9 1.73 -7.18 7.95
C LEU A 9 1.39 -7.77 9.31
N ILE A 10 2.25 -7.49 10.28
CA ILE A 10 1.99 -7.62 11.70
C ILE A 10 2.19 -6.25 12.33
N LEU A 11 1.19 -5.78 13.08
CA LEU A 11 1.32 -4.58 13.90
C LEU A 11 1.67 -5.01 15.33
N VAL A 12 2.76 -4.44 15.86
CA VAL A 12 3.11 -4.54 17.27
C VAL A 12 2.91 -3.15 17.87
N GLU A 13 1.80 -2.97 18.58
CA GLU A 13 1.47 -1.66 19.15
C GLU A 13 2.47 -1.24 20.24
N PRO A 14 2.80 0.06 20.34
CA PRO A 14 3.50 0.57 21.51
C PRO A 14 2.63 0.41 22.77
N ALA A 15 3.23 0.42 23.96
CA ALA A 15 2.50 0.17 25.21
C ALA A 15 1.30 1.11 25.45
N GLY A 16 1.32 2.32 24.92
CA GLY A 16 0.23 3.30 25.00
C GLY A 16 -0.82 3.20 23.87
N GLY A 17 -0.66 2.23 22.95
CA GLY A 17 -1.43 2.12 21.72
C GLY A 17 -1.11 3.20 20.69
N LEU A 18 -1.74 3.09 19.52
CA LEU A 18 -1.70 4.16 18.51
C LEU A 18 -2.76 5.23 18.80
N PRO A 19 -2.58 6.48 18.33
CA PRO A 19 -3.62 7.49 18.38
C PRO A 19 -4.93 6.98 17.77
N ARG A 20 -6.08 7.36 18.34
CA ARG A 20 -7.38 6.94 17.80
C ARG A 20 -7.63 7.57 16.43
N VAL A 21 -8.17 6.77 15.52
CA VAL A 21 -8.75 7.20 14.24
C VAL A 21 -10.14 6.60 14.07
N ASP A 22 -10.90 7.07 13.08
CA ASP A 22 -12.24 6.57 12.79
C ASP A 22 -12.21 5.28 11.96
N HIS A 23 -11.27 5.19 11.02
CA HIS A 23 -11.08 3.99 10.18
C HIS A 23 -9.62 3.58 10.08
N GLU A 24 -9.41 2.26 10.10
CA GLU A 24 -8.12 1.64 9.83
C GLU A 24 -8.25 0.67 8.65
N TYR A 25 -7.32 0.77 7.69
CA TYR A 25 -7.29 -0.10 6.51
C TYR A 25 -5.94 -0.75 6.31
N TYR A 26 -5.97 -1.94 5.72
CA TYR A 26 -4.81 -2.74 5.37
C TYR A 26 -4.61 -2.77 3.86
N VAL A 27 -3.43 -2.32 3.42
CA VAL A 27 -3.06 -2.25 2.01
C VAL A 27 -1.65 -2.81 1.84
N MET A 28 -1.46 -3.74 0.91
CA MET A 28 -0.13 -4.19 0.52
C MET A 28 0.08 -4.11 -0.98
N GLN A 29 1.16 -3.45 -1.37
CA GLN A 29 1.69 -3.54 -2.73
C GLN A 29 2.48 -4.84 -2.89
N GLY A 30 2.37 -5.44 -4.06
CA GLY A 30 3.34 -6.43 -4.53
C GLY A 30 3.32 -6.50 -6.04
N GLU A 31 4.40 -7.03 -6.59
CA GLU A 31 4.53 -7.23 -8.03
C GLU A 31 4.61 -8.71 -8.43
N PHE A 32 4.05 -8.98 -9.61
CA PHE A 32 3.85 -10.32 -10.14
C PHE A 32 4.45 -10.44 -11.54
N TYR A 33 5.16 -11.55 -11.74
CA TYR A 33 6.00 -11.79 -12.92
C TYR A 33 5.42 -12.95 -13.71
N THR A 34 4.48 -12.68 -14.62
CA THR A 34 3.81 -13.73 -15.39
C THR A 34 4.53 -14.04 -16.69
N LYS A 35 4.44 -15.27 -17.20
CA LYS A 35 4.94 -15.61 -18.55
C LYS A 35 4.24 -14.78 -19.63
N GLY A 36 2.91 -14.75 -19.62
CA GLY A 36 2.12 -13.88 -20.48
C GLY A 36 2.34 -12.40 -20.16
N LYS A 37 2.07 -11.55 -21.15
CA LYS A 37 2.05 -10.10 -20.96
C LYS A 37 0.83 -9.68 -20.13
N THR A 38 0.83 -8.45 -19.62
CA THR A 38 -0.34 -7.82 -18.97
C THR A 38 -1.60 -8.06 -19.82
N LEU A 39 -2.68 -8.51 -19.16
CA LEU A 39 -3.99 -8.89 -19.73
C LEU A 39 -4.00 -10.11 -20.66
N ALA A 40 -2.90 -10.87 -20.79
CA ALA A 40 -2.93 -12.14 -21.51
C ALA A 40 -3.92 -13.11 -20.84
N PRO A 41 -4.86 -13.72 -21.60
CA PRO A 41 -5.90 -14.57 -21.02
C PRO A 41 -5.32 -15.89 -20.50
N GLY A 42 -6.09 -16.57 -19.65
CA GLY A 42 -5.77 -17.90 -19.12
C GLY A 42 -4.93 -17.88 -17.84
N LEU A 43 -4.64 -19.07 -17.31
CA LEU A 43 -3.82 -19.24 -16.12
C LEU A 43 -2.37 -18.87 -16.43
N GLN A 44 -1.86 -17.86 -15.73
CA GLN A 44 -0.52 -17.34 -15.93
C GLN A 44 0.47 -17.89 -14.90
N PRO A 45 1.46 -18.71 -15.32
CA PRO A 45 2.53 -19.15 -14.42
C PRO A 45 3.59 -18.06 -14.21
N LEU A 46 4.33 -18.17 -13.11
CA LEU A 46 5.50 -17.35 -12.81
C LEU A 46 6.57 -17.47 -13.92
N ASP A 47 7.18 -16.34 -14.29
CA ASP A 47 8.36 -16.23 -15.13
C ASP A 47 9.58 -15.84 -14.29
N ALA A 48 10.47 -16.81 -14.08
CA ALA A 48 11.67 -16.61 -13.27
C ALA A 48 12.64 -15.60 -13.88
N SER A 49 12.71 -15.48 -15.22
CA SER A 49 13.62 -14.54 -15.88
C SER A 49 13.14 -13.10 -15.74
N LYS A 50 11.82 -12.88 -15.81
CA LYS A 50 11.23 -11.58 -15.52
C LYS A 50 11.40 -11.19 -14.06
N LEU A 51 11.22 -12.14 -13.14
CA LEU A 51 11.44 -11.93 -11.71
C LEU A 51 12.88 -11.50 -11.40
N THR A 52 13.88 -12.25 -11.87
CA THR A 52 15.30 -11.91 -11.63
C THR A 52 15.75 -10.65 -12.36
N GLY A 53 15.07 -10.30 -13.46
CA GLY A 53 15.34 -9.07 -14.20
C GLY A 53 14.51 -7.88 -13.73
N GLU A 54 13.73 -8.01 -12.66
CA GLU A 54 12.88 -6.95 -12.09
C GLU A 54 11.89 -6.33 -13.12
N ARG A 55 11.33 -7.17 -14.00
CA ARG A 55 10.37 -6.75 -15.05
C ARG A 55 8.98 -7.33 -14.77
N PRO A 56 8.21 -6.78 -13.81
CA PRO A 56 6.88 -7.30 -13.51
C PRO A 56 5.89 -6.97 -14.62
N GLU A 57 4.83 -7.78 -14.71
CA GLU A 57 3.69 -7.54 -15.60
C GLU A 57 2.54 -6.87 -14.85
N TYR A 58 2.55 -6.96 -13.52
CA TYR A 58 1.56 -6.37 -12.63
C TYR A 58 2.25 -5.83 -11.38
N VAL A 59 1.92 -4.60 -11.01
CA VAL A 59 2.15 -4.02 -9.68
C VAL A 59 0.77 -3.69 -9.16
N VAL A 60 0.36 -4.30 -8.04
CA VAL A 60 -1.02 -4.22 -7.55
C VAL A 60 -1.07 -4.06 -6.05
N PHE A 61 -2.13 -3.39 -5.58
CA PHE A 61 -2.53 -3.48 -4.19
C PHE A 61 -3.41 -4.71 -3.97
N ASN A 62 -3.21 -5.40 -2.85
CA ASN A 62 -4.03 -6.51 -2.36
C ASN A 62 -4.21 -7.66 -3.36
N GLY A 63 -3.16 -7.97 -4.12
CA GLY A 63 -2.96 -9.25 -4.80
C GLY A 63 -3.70 -9.45 -6.14
N LYS A 64 -4.56 -8.52 -6.58
CA LYS A 64 -5.20 -8.57 -7.90
C LYS A 64 -5.45 -7.18 -8.48
N MET A 65 -5.53 -7.09 -9.80
CA MET A 65 -5.98 -5.87 -10.48
C MET A 65 -7.38 -5.50 -9.99
N GLY A 66 -7.56 -4.24 -9.58
CA GLY A 66 -8.84 -3.73 -9.10
C GLY A 66 -9.27 -4.22 -7.73
N ALA A 67 -8.37 -4.79 -6.90
CA ALA A 67 -8.70 -5.30 -5.57
C ALA A 67 -9.34 -4.28 -4.62
N LEU A 68 -9.11 -2.98 -4.85
CA LEU A 68 -9.62 -1.87 -4.04
C LEU A 68 -10.55 -0.94 -4.82
N LEU A 69 -11.11 -1.43 -5.93
CA LEU A 69 -12.02 -0.67 -6.78
C LEU A 69 -13.45 -1.20 -6.66
N ASN A 70 -14.41 -0.34 -7.01
CA ASN A 70 -15.84 -0.64 -7.05
C ASN A 70 -16.40 -1.03 -5.67
N GLU A 71 -16.90 -2.26 -5.52
CA GLU A 71 -17.54 -2.73 -4.29
C GLU A 71 -16.54 -2.87 -3.14
N ASP A 72 -15.28 -3.18 -3.47
CA ASP A 72 -14.16 -3.33 -2.53
C ASP A 72 -13.45 -2.00 -2.21
N THR A 73 -13.98 -0.86 -2.67
CA THR A 73 -13.41 0.46 -2.37
C THR A 73 -13.49 0.77 -0.87
N LEU A 74 -12.38 1.28 -0.33
CA LEU A 74 -12.28 1.77 1.05
C LEU A 74 -13.21 2.97 1.26
N LYS A 75 -13.92 3.02 2.40
CA LYS A 75 -14.97 4.02 2.64
C LYS A 75 -14.69 4.85 3.89
N ALA A 76 -14.88 6.15 3.77
CA ALA A 76 -14.91 7.06 4.91
C ALA A 76 -15.87 8.19 4.59
N LYS A 77 -16.32 8.90 5.62
CA LYS A 77 -17.16 10.10 5.49
C LYS A 77 -16.31 11.34 5.67
N VAL A 78 -16.83 12.45 5.13
CA VAL A 78 -16.25 13.77 5.38
C VAL A 78 -16.20 14.02 6.90
N GLY A 79 -15.04 14.47 7.38
CA GLY A 79 -14.74 14.72 8.78
C GLY A 79 -14.11 13.53 9.52
N GLU A 80 -14.11 12.33 8.93
CA GLU A 80 -13.50 11.14 9.55
C GLU A 80 -11.99 11.04 9.25
N THR A 81 -11.26 10.52 10.22
CA THR A 81 -9.82 10.22 10.14
C THR A 81 -9.58 8.80 9.66
N VAL A 82 -8.67 8.64 8.70
CA VAL A 82 -8.31 7.36 8.10
C VAL A 82 -6.84 7.08 8.36
N ARG A 83 -6.53 5.91 8.89
CA ARG A 83 -5.17 5.34 8.94
C ARG A 83 -5.04 4.20 7.94
N LEU A 84 -4.01 4.24 7.11
CA LEU A 84 -3.63 3.13 6.24
C LEU A 84 -2.35 2.49 6.77
N PHE A 85 -2.39 1.18 7.01
CA PHE A 85 -1.20 0.35 7.16
C PHE A 85 -0.79 -0.13 5.77
N VAL A 86 0.25 0.50 5.21
CA VAL A 86 0.68 0.27 3.83
C VAL A 86 1.98 -0.51 3.83
N GLY A 87 1.90 -1.79 3.47
CA GLY A 87 3.06 -2.64 3.29
C GLY A 87 3.49 -2.68 1.82
N ASN A 88 4.77 -2.92 1.59
CA ASN A 88 5.27 -3.28 0.28
C ASN A 88 5.95 -4.65 0.37
N GLY A 89 5.25 -5.68 -0.09
CA GLY A 89 5.79 -7.04 -0.15
C GLY A 89 6.89 -7.20 -1.20
N GLY A 90 6.96 -6.31 -2.18
CA GLY A 90 7.86 -6.40 -3.32
C GLY A 90 7.55 -7.61 -4.23
N PRO A 91 8.55 -8.40 -4.64
CA PRO A 91 9.83 -8.61 -3.95
C PRO A 91 10.96 -7.60 -4.21
N ASN A 92 10.88 -6.78 -5.25
CA ASN A 92 12.00 -5.98 -5.77
C ASN A 92 11.72 -4.48 -5.76
N LEU A 93 10.51 -4.04 -6.12
CA LEU A 93 10.21 -2.62 -6.35
C LEU A 93 10.01 -1.83 -5.05
N ILE A 94 10.38 -0.56 -5.08
CA ILE A 94 10.04 0.43 -4.06
C ILE A 94 8.76 1.14 -4.50
N SER A 95 7.82 1.33 -3.59
CA SER A 95 6.59 2.09 -3.86
C SER A 95 6.79 3.57 -3.54
N SER A 96 6.52 4.44 -4.50
CA SER A 96 6.27 5.86 -4.29
C SER A 96 4.81 6.07 -3.92
N PHE A 97 4.42 5.61 -2.72
CA PHE A 97 3.02 5.56 -2.31
C PHE A 97 2.41 6.96 -2.18
N HIS A 98 1.30 7.17 -2.89
CA HIS A 98 0.58 8.43 -2.96
C HIS A 98 -0.94 8.20 -2.95
N VAL A 99 -1.69 9.19 -2.45
CA VAL A 99 -3.15 9.23 -2.52
C VAL A 99 -3.58 10.45 -3.32
N ILE A 100 -4.03 10.22 -4.56
CA ILE A 100 -4.47 11.30 -5.45
C ILE A 100 -5.68 11.99 -4.83
N GLY A 101 -5.56 13.32 -4.66
CA GLY A 101 -6.59 14.17 -4.10
C GLY A 101 -6.46 14.44 -2.60
N GLU A 102 -5.46 13.85 -1.93
CA GLU A 102 -5.20 14.06 -0.50
C GLU A 102 -3.74 14.40 -0.20
N ILE A 103 -3.52 14.96 0.99
CA ILE A 103 -2.20 15.11 1.61
C ILE A 103 -2.15 14.20 2.84
N LEU A 104 -1.03 13.53 3.05
CA LEU A 104 -0.83 12.69 4.22
C LEU A 104 -0.51 13.59 5.43
N ASP A 105 -1.51 13.77 6.31
CA ASP A 105 -1.40 14.57 7.53
C ASP A 105 -0.25 14.06 8.41
N THR A 106 -0.14 12.74 8.55
CA THR A 106 0.91 12.06 9.32
C THR A 106 1.50 10.91 8.50
N VAL A 107 2.83 10.79 8.49
CA VAL A 107 3.53 9.64 7.91
C VAL A 107 4.56 9.10 8.89
N TYR A 108 4.35 7.86 9.34
CA TYR A 108 5.36 7.06 10.03
C TYR A 108 6.22 6.39 8.95
N ARG A 109 7.26 7.11 8.51
CA ARG A 109 8.18 6.63 7.48
C ARG A 109 8.79 5.30 7.92
N GLU A 110 8.83 4.35 6.99
CA GLU A 110 9.42 3.02 7.21
C GLU A 110 8.84 2.28 8.43
N GLY A 111 7.62 2.64 8.86
CA GLY A 111 6.92 1.99 9.98
C GLY A 111 7.46 2.38 11.36
N ALA A 112 8.26 3.45 11.48
CA ALA A 112 8.88 3.89 12.72
C ALA A 112 7.87 4.45 13.75
N ILE A 113 7.11 3.55 14.39
CA ILE A 113 6.16 3.85 15.48
C ILE A 113 6.82 3.81 16.87
N GLY A 114 6.10 4.29 17.88
CA GLY A 114 6.59 4.38 19.26
C GLY A 114 7.42 5.63 19.48
N ASN A 115 8.73 5.54 19.29
CA ASN A 115 9.68 6.63 19.57
C ASN A 115 10.08 7.44 18.33
N GLY A 116 9.60 7.07 17.14
CA GLY A 116 9.83 7.82 15.92
C GLY A 116 8.96 9.07 15.85
N THR A 117 9.54 10.20 15.44
CA THR A 117 8.78 11.41 15.14
C THR A 117 8.18 11.27 13.73
N PRO A 118 6.84 11.19 13.58
CA PRO A 118 6.24 11.07 12.27
C PRO A 118 6.40 12.37 11.49
N ALA A 119 6.57 12.24 10.17
CA ALA A 119 6.53 13.38 9.27
C ALA A 119 5.10 13.92 9.14
N LYS A 120 4.98 15.20 8.80
CA LYS A 120 3.71 15.89 8.64
C LYS A 120 3.61 16.53 7.25
N ASN A 121 2.40 16.64 6.72
CA ASN A 121 2.11 17.29 5.42
C ASN A 121 2.93 16.71 4.26
N VAL A 122 2.92 15.38 4.11
CA VAL A 122 3.68 14.66 3.09
C VAL A 122 2.76 14.29 1.94
N GLN A 123 3.16 14.57 0.68
CA GLN A 123 2.37 14.17 -0.49
C GLN A 123 2.56 12.68 -0.84
N THR A 124 3.80 12.21 -0.81
CA THR A 124 4.22 10.88 -1.30
C THR A 124 5.31 10.37 -0.39
N THR A 125 5.28 9.09 -0.04
CA THR A 125 6.33 8.46 0.77
C THR A 125 6.89 7.23 0.06
N LEU A 126 8.21 7.06 0.13
CA LEU A 126 8.84 5.82 -0.30
C LEU A 126 8.53 4.71 0.71
N ILE A 127 8.19 3.53 0.19
CA ILE A 127 8.01 2.30 0.96
C ILE A 127 8.90 1.23 0.33
N PRO A 128 10.05 0.89 0.96
CA PRO A 128 10.97 -0.11 0.44
C PRO A 128 10.32 -1.49 0.26
N ALA A 129 10.86 -2.32 -0.64
CA ALA A 129 10.49 -3.74 -0.70
C ALA A 129 10.76 -4.43 0.66
N GLY A 130 9.80 -5.18 1.16
CA GLY A 130 9.84 -5.77 2.52
C GLY A 130 9.61 -4.75 3.64
N GLY A 131 9.33 -3.48 3.31
CA GLY A 131 9.04 -2.41 4.24
C GLY A 131 7.55 -2.11 4.39
N ALA A 132 7.25 -1.18 5.28
CA ALA A 132 5.90 -0.67 5.48
C ALA A 132 5.95 0.82 5.86
N ALA A 133 4.81 1.49 5.77
CA ALA A 133 4.58 2.79 6.35
C ALA A 133 3.17 2.83 6.95
N ILE A 134 2.97 3.74 7.90
CA ILE A 134 1.64 4.12 8.36
C ILE A 134 1.39 5.54 7.89
N VAL A 135 0.27 5.76 7.22
CA VAL A 135 -0.15 7.10 6.80
C VAL A 135 -1.51 7.42 7.38
N GLU A 136 -1.72 8.67 7.75
CA GLU A 136 -2.98 9.16 8.29
C GLU A 136 -3.41 10.40 7.54
N MET A 137 -4.71 10.55 7.36
CA MET A 137 -5.33 11.65 6.65
C MET A 137 -6.75 11.88 7.14
N THR A 138 -7.20 13.13 7.11
CA THR A 138 -8.57 13.51 7.43
C THR A 138 -9.35 13.76 6.16
N MET A 139 -10.52 13.15 5.99
CA MET A 139 -11.32 13.30 4.76
C MET A 139 -12.06 14.64 4.78
N GLN A 140 -11.56 15.62 4.05
CA GLN A 140 -12.10 16.99 4.12
C GLN A 140 -13.21 17.28 3.10
N VAL A 141 -13.22 16.56 1.98
CA VAL A 141 -14.18 16.76 0.89
C VAL A 141 -14.77 15.44 0.42
N PRO A 142 -16.02 15.42 -0.06
CA PRO A 142 -16.57 14.21 -0.66
C PRO A 142 -15.88 13.93 -2.00
N GLY A 143 -15.49 12.69 -2.27
CA GLY A 143 -14.83 12.35 -3.52
C GLY A 143 -14.36 10.90 -3.62
N ARG A 144 -13.71 10.58 -4.75
CA ARG A 144 -12.94 9.35 -4.93
C ARG A 144 -11.47 9.70 -4.90
N PHE A 145 -10.76 9.11 -3.96
CA PHE A 145 -9.31 9.25 -3.79
C PHE A 145 -8.63 7.97 -4.26
N LEU A 146 -7.53 8.08 -4.99
CA LEU A 146 -6.89 6.93 -5.64
C LEU A 146 -5.54 6.65 -5.00
N LEU A 147 -5.39 5.44 -4.45
CA LEU A 147 -4.10 4.93 -3.99
C LEU A 147 -3.27 4.53 -5.21
N VAL A 148 -2.04 5.02 -5.30
CA VAL A 148 -1.13 4.74 -6.43
C VAL A 148 0.30 4.57 -5.95
N ASP A 149 1.07 3.86 -6.78
CA ASP A 149 2.52 3.98 -6.85
C ASP A 149 2.83 4.99 -7.97
N HIS A 150 3.50 6.10 -7.65
CA HIS A 150 3.66 7.27 -8.51
C HIS A 150 4.98 7.28 -9.29
#